data_AF-A0A8J4TX09-F1
#
_entry.id   AF-A0A8J4TX09-F1
#
_cell.length_a   1.000
_cell.length_b   1.000
_cell.length_c   1.000
_cell.angle_alpha   90.00
_cell.angle_beta   90.00
_cell.angle_gamma   90.00
#
_symmetry.space_group_name_H-M   'P 1'
#
loop_
_entity.id
_entity.type
_entity.pdbx_description
1 polymer ?
#
loop_
_entity_poly.entity_id
_entity_poly.type
_entity_poly.pdbx_seq_one_letter_code
_entity_poly.pdbx_strand_id
1 'polypeptide(L)'
;MLGYIFEPNAAGVLDVMLPYYVSYQVFQMILDARASEHSARMVAMKNATDNANQFIKDLTLEYNKMRQASITTELLEIATAQMALGG
;
A
#
# COMPACT_ATOMS: atom_id res chain seq x y z
N MET A 1 -6.07 43.46 35.19
CA MET A 1 -6.35 42.56 34.07
C MET A 1 -7.64 43.04 33.43
N LEU A 2 -7.54 43.84 32.36
CA LEU A 2 -8.72 44.30 31.63
C LEU A 2 -9.34 43.06 30.97
N GLY A 3 -10.54 42.69 31.40
CA GLY A 3 -11.28 41.58 30.79
C GLY A 3 -11.58 41.87 29.32
N TYR A 4 -11.79 40.81 28.55
CA TYR A 4 -12.20 40.93 27.15
C TYR A 4 -13.50 41.75 27.05
N ILE A 5 -13.51 42.73 26.15
CA ILE A 5 -14.72 43.49 25.82
C ILE A 5 -15.48 42.66 24.78
N PHE A 6 -16.69 42.22 25.14
CA PHE A 6 -17.55 41.45 24.26
C PHE A 6 -18.66 42.35 23.71
N GLU A 7 -18.77 42.43 22.40
CA GLU A 7 -19.89 43.09 21.71
C GLU A 7 -20.70 42.03 20.97
N PRO A 8 -22.04 41.94 21.16
CA PRO A 8 -22.92 42.80 21.96
C PRO A 8 -22.93 42.50 23.48
N ASN A 9 -22.60 41.27 23.89
CA ASN A 9 -22.28 40.86 25.26
C ASN A 9 -21.69 39.44 25.21
N ALA A 10 -21.14 38.95 26.32
CA ALA A 10 -20.47 37.64 26.36
C ALA A 10 -21.40 36.47 25.96
N ALA A 11 -22.68 36.51 26.34
CA ALA A 11 -23.65 35.47 25.99
C ALA A 11 -23.95 35.46 24.49
N GLY A 12 -24.15 36.62 23.88
CA GLY A 12 -24.40 36.74 22.44
C GLY A 12 -23.21 36.28 21.59
N VAL A 13 -21.98 36.56 22.03
CA VAL A 13 -20.78 36.03 21.35
C VAL A 13 -20.69 34.51 21.50
N LEU A 14 -20.98 33.97 22.70
CA LEU A 14 -20.95 32.54 22.96
C LEU A 14 -22.01 31.79 22.14
N ASP A 15 -23.22 32.32 22.01
CA ASP A 15 -24.32 31.72 21.24
C ASP A 15 -23.94 31.51 19.76
N VAL A 16 -23.09 32.38 19.21
CA VAL A 16 -22.59 32.24 17.83
C VAL A 16 -21.34 31.37 17.76
N MET A 17 -20.42 31.52 18.71
CA MET A 17 -19.16 30.76 18.70
C MET A 17 -19.36 29.28 18.98
N LEU A 18 -20.27 28.91 19.88
CA LEU A 18 -20.47 27.52 20.30
C LEU A 18 -20.84 26.61 19.10
N PRO A 19 -21.87 26.91 18.28
CA PRO A 19 -22.20 26.09 17.12
C PRO A 19 -21.10 26.11 16.05
N TYR A 20 -20.39 27.24 15.88
CA TYR A 20 -19.27 27.33 14.96
C TYR A 20 -18.11 26.41 15.39
N TYR A 21 -17.79 26.40 16.68
CA TYR A 21 -16.74 25.56 17.25
C TYR A 21 -17.06 24.07 17.11
N VAL A 22 -18.30 23.66 17.37
CA VAL A 22 -18.74 22.28 17.16
C VAL A 22 -18.63 21.89 15.69
N SER A 23 -19.08 22.77 14.78
CA SER A 23 -18.99 22.54 13.33
C SER A 23 -17.53 22.41 12.87
N TYR A 24 -16.65 23.28 13.39
CA TYR A 24 -15.22 23.24 13.13
C TYR A 24 -14.58 21.94 13.65
N GLN A 25 -14.90 21.49 14.86
CA GLN A 25 -14.40 20.21 15.37
C GLN A 25 -14.81 19.04 14.48
N VAL A 26 -16.08 18.98 14.05
CA VAL A 26 -16.54 17.92 13.15
C VAL A 26 -15.81 17.96 11.81
N PHE A 27 -15.62 19.15 11.25
CA PHE A 27 -14.86 19.31 10.03
C PHE A 27 -13.41 18.84 10.17
N GLN A 28 -12.74 19.22 11.27
CA GLN A 28 -11.38 18.78 11.58
C GLN A 28 -11.29 17.26 11.71
N MET A 29 -12.24 16.63 12.41
CA MET A 29 -12.29 15.17 12.55
C MET A 29 -12.40 14.46 11.20
N ILE A 30 -13.17 15.01 10.26
CA ILE A 30 -13.30 14.44 8.91
C ILE A 30 -11.99 14.58 8.13
N LEU A 31 -11.30 15.72 8.23
CA LEU A 31 -10.00 15.92 7.60
C LEU A 31 -8.96 14.94 8.12
N ASP A 32 -8.88 14.77 9.45
CA ASP A 32 -7.94 13.85 10.09
C ASP A 32 -8.26 12.40 9.72
N ALA A 33 -9.54 12.03 9.63
CA ALA A 33 -9.97 10.71 9.19
C ALA A 33 -9.55 10.44 7.73
N ARG A 34 -9.72 11.41 6.82
CA ARG A 34 -9.30 11.29 5.41
C ARG A 34 -7.79 11.17 5.27
N ALA A 35 -7.03 11.96 6.03
CA ALA A 35 -5.57 11.86 6.05
C ALA A 35 -5.11 10.49 6.57
N SER A 36 -5.73 10.01 7.65
CA SER A 36 -5.46 8.69 8.22
C SER A 36 -5.80 7.56 7.25
N GLU A 37 -6.94 7.65 6.56
CA GLU A 37 -7.34 6.72 5.50
C GLU A 37 -6.30 6.67 4.37
N HIS A 38 -5.85 7.83 3.91
CA HIS A 38 -4.85 7.90 2.85
C HIS A 38 -3.52 7.27 3.28
N SER A 39 -3.06 7.56 4.50
CA SER A 39 -1.87 6.95 5.08
C SER A 39 -1.98 5.43 5.19
N ALA A 40 -3.09 4.93 5.75
CA ALA A 40 -3.36 3.50 5.87
C ALA A 40 -3.39 2.82 4.50
N ARG A 41 -4.01 3.47 3.49
CA ARG A 41 -4.03 2.98 2.11
C ARG A 41 -2.64 2.91 1.51
N MET A 42 -1.81 3.93 1.69
CA MET A 42 -0.42 3.93 1.19
C MET A 42 0.38 2.76 1.79
N VAL A 43 0.26 2.53 3.09
CA VAL A 43 0.94 1.40 3.76
C VAL A 43 0.43 0.05 3.25
N ALA A 44 -0.89 -0.11 3.11
CA ALA A 44 -1.47 -1.34 2.57
C ALA A 44 -1.00 -1.62 1.14
N MET A 45 -0.95 -0.60 0.28
CA MET A 45 -0.50 -0.73 -1.10
C MET A 45 1.01 -0.99 -1.21
N LYS A 46 1.80 -0.41 -0.30
CA LYS A 46 3.22 -0.73 -0.18
C LYS A 46 3.42 -2.20 0.16
N ASN A 47 2.73 -2.72 1.18
CA ASN A 47 2.80 -4.13 1.54
C ASN A 47 2.34 -5.04 0.39
N ALA A 48 1.28 -4.67 -0.33
CA ALA A 48 0.83 -5.42 -1.50
C ALA A 48 1.89 -5.44 -2.62
N THR A 49 2.54 -4.31 -2.87
CA THR A 49 3.65 -4.20 -3.84
C THR A 49 4.85 -5.05 -3.43
N ASP A 50 5.24 -5.01 -2.16
CA ASP A 50 6.35 -5.79 -1.62
C ASP A 50 6.08 -7.30 -1.74
N ASN A 51 4.85 -7.74 -1.44
CA ASN A 51 4.42 -9.13 -1.61
C ASN A 51 4.43 -9.56 -3.09
N ALA A 52 3.93 -8.71 -4.00
CA ALA A 52 3.94 -8.99 -5.43
C ALA A 52 5.38 -9.13 -5.95
N ASN A 53 6.29 -8.26 -5.51
CA ASN A 53 7.71 -8.33 -5.86
C ASN A 53 8.36 -9.61 -5.34
N GLN A 54 7.96 -10.09 -4.16
CA GLN A 54 8.44 -11.38 -3.65
C GLN A 54 7.97 -12.54 -4.54
N PHE A 55 6.69 -12.58 -4.92
CA PHE A 55 6.19 -13.60 -5.84
C PHE A 55 6.88 -13.57 -7.21
N ILE A 56 7.17 -12.38 -7.76
CA ILE A 56 7.91 -12.26 -9.01
C ILE A 56 9.30 -12.90 -8.90
N LYS A 57 10.01 -12.67 -7.79
CA LYS A 57 11.33 -13.27 -7.55
C LYS A 57 11.23 -14.79 -7.49
N ASP A 58 10.28 -15.30 -6.73
CA ASP A 58 10.09 -16.74 -6.54
C ASP A 58 9.74 -17.44 -7.87
N LEU A 59 8.78 -16.88 -8.62
CA LEU A 59 8.40 -17.39 -9.94
C LEU A 59 9.54 -17.30 -10.96
N THR A 60 10.35 -16.24 -10.90
CA THR A 60 11.53 -16.10 -11.77
C THR A 60 12.58 -17.16 -11.47
N LEU A 61 12.81 -17.46 -10.20
CA LEU A 61 13.71 -18.52 -9.79
C LEU A 61 13.20 -19.90 -10.28
N GLU A 62 11.91 -20.16 -10.11
CA GLU A 62 11.28 -21.40 -10.57
C GLU A 62 11.33 -21.54 -12.10
N TYR A 63 11.01 -20.48 -12.83
CA TYR A 63 11.16 -20.43 -14.28
C TYR A 63 12.58 -20.79 -14.73
N ASN A 64 13.60 -20.21 -14.10
CA ASN A 64 14.99 -20.50 -14.44
C ASN A 64 15.38 -21.96 -14.14
N LYS A 65 14.89 -22.54 -13.04
CA LYS A 65 15.09 -23.96 -12.73
C LYS A 65 14.45 -24.86 -13.79
N MET A 66 13.19 -24.60 -14.14
CA MET A 66 12.49 -25.37 -15.19
C MET A 66 13.19 -25.24 -16.55
N ARG A 67 13.65 -24.03 -16.90
CA ARG A 67 14.42 -23.80 -18.13
C ARG A 67 15.70 -24.63 -18.16
N GLN A 68 16.46 -24.64 -17.07
CA GLN A 68 17.69 -25.44 -16.97
C GLN A 68 17.40 -26.93 -17.07
N ALA A 69 16.37 -27.41 -16.36
CA ALA A 69 15.95 -28.82 -16.44
C ALA A 69 15.55 -29.22 -17.86
N SER A 70 14.79 -28.38 -18.58
CA SER A 70 14.42 -28.63 -19.98
C SER A 70 15.65 -28.76 -20.88
N ILE A 71 16.61 -27.82 -20.77
CA ILE A 71 17.87 -27.88 -21.53
C ILE A 71 18.63 -29.17 -21.23
N THR A 72 18.74 -29.55 -19.95
CA THR A 72 19.42 -30.81 -19.57
C THR A 72 18.71 -32.03 -20.16
N THR A 73 17.38 -32.08 -20.12
CA THR A 73 16.60 -33.17 -20.72
C THR A 73 16.82 -33.26 -22.22
N GLU A 74 16.74 -32.13 -22.95
CA GLU A 74 16.99 -32.08 -24.39
C GLU A 74 18.41 -32.58 -24.74
N LEU A 75 19.43 -32.18 -23.96
CA LEU A 75 20.80 -32.64 -24.17
C LEU A 75 20.95 -34.16 -23.91
N LEU A 76 20.29 -34.69 -22.88
CA LEU A 76 20.28 -36.12 -22.58
C LEU A 76 19.59 -36.93 -23.69
N GLU A 77 18.49 -36.43 -24.24
CA GLU A 77 17.80 -37.04 -25.37
C GLU A 77 18.69 -37.09 -26.62
N ILE A 78 19.37 -35.98 -26.94
CA ILE A 78 20.33 -35.92 -28.06
C ILE A 78 21.47 -36.92 -27.87
N ALA A 79 22.08 -36.96 -26.68
CA ALA A 79 23.18 -37.88 -26.39
C ALA A 79 22.75 -39.35 -26.48
N THR A 80 21.54 -39.67 -25.98
CA THR A 80 20.97 -41.01 -26.04
C THR A 80 20.68 -41.42 -27.49
N ALA A 81 20.12 -40.52 -28.29
CA ALA A 81 19.86 -40.75 -29.72
C ALA A 81 21.16 -41.00 -30.50
N GLN A 82 22.23 -40.24 -30.22
CA GLN A 82 23.53 -40.48 -30.85
C GLN A 82 24.12 -41.84 -30.48
N MET A 83 24.05 -42.24 -29.21
CA MET A 83 24.51 -43.57 -28.78
C MET A 83 23.72 -44.71 -29.44
N ALA A 84 22.41 -44.53 -29.64
CA ALA A 84 21.55 -45.52 -30.29
C ALA A 84 21.85 -45.70 -31.79
N LEU A 85 22.45 -44.70 -32.45
CA LEU A 85 22.83 -44.75 -33.87
C LEU A 85 24.30 -45.15 -34.09
N GLY A 86 25.12 -45.13 -33.04
CA GLY A 86 26.59 -45.27 -33.09
C GLY A 86 27.15 -46.58 -32.53
N GLY A 87 26.31 -47.58 -32.29
CA GLY A 87 26.68 -48.98 -32.00
C GLY A 87 25.99 -49.92 -32.99
#